data_AF-A0A529SFG6-F1
#
_entry.id   AF-A0A529SFG6-F1
#
_cell.length_a   1.000
_cell.length_b   1.000
_cell.length_c   1.000
_cell.angle_alpha   90.00
_cell.angle_beta   90.00
_cell.angle_gamma   90.00
#
_symmetry.space_group_name_H-M   'P 1'
#
loop_
_entity.id
_entity.type
_entity.pdbx_description
1 polymer ?
#
loop_
_entity_poly.entity_id
_entity_poly.type
_entity_poly.pdbx_seq_one_letter_code
_entity_poly.pdbx_strand_id
1 'polypeptide(L)' 'VNNRGDEAFGTVWSYLDVTPLGRQEVWEDSPEGYPQTQTYKWWNWHDNYEAGAAPDQRWVEVSDAGEAAFRNKSA' A
#
# COMPACT_ATOMS: atom_id res chain seq x y z
N VAL A 1 20.93 9.26 -27.82
CA VAL A 1 19.64 8.88 -27.18
C VAL A 1 18.82 10.14 -27.09
N ASN A 2 17.63 10.14 -27.69
CA ASN A 2 16.68 11.25 -27.71
C ASN A 2 15.81 11.14 -26.44
N ASN A 3 15.95 12.13 -25.55
CA ASN A 3 15.42 12.15 -24.18
C ASN A 3 13.88 12.12 -24.09
N ARG A 4 13.29 10.93 -24.21
CA ARG A 4 11.93 10.65 -23.70
C ARG A 4 12.02 9.43 -22.80
N GLY A 5 12.30 9.67 -21.53
CA GLY A 5 12.45 8.63 -20.50
C GLY A 5 12.82 9.12 -19.11
N ASP A 6 13.12 10.40 -18.93
CA ASP A 6 13.78 10.92 -17.72
C ASP A 6 12.80 11.61 -16.74
N GLU A 7 11.51 11.63 -17.06
CA GLU A 7 10.48 12.26 -16.25
C GLU A 7 10.02 11.29 -15.16
N ALA A 8 10.31 11.60 -13.89
CA ALA A 8 9.79 10.85 -12.76
C ALA A 8 8.26 10.96 -12.72
N PHE A 9 7.57 9.87 -13.03
CA PHE A 9 6.10 9.81 -13.04
C PHE A 9 5.48 10.08 -11.67
N GLY A 10 6.19 9.76 -10.59
CA GLY A 10 5.74 10.01 -9.23
C GLY A 10 6.41 9.08 -8.23
N THR A 11 5.74 8.88 -7.09
CA THR A 11 6.17 7.91 -6.08
C THR A 11 5.69 6.51 -6.46
N VAL A 12 6.14 5.48 -5.75
CA VAL A 12 5.60 4.11 -5.90
C VAL A 12 4.07 4.09 -5.79
N TRP A 13 3.48 4.94 -4.96
CA TRP A 13 2.03 5.07 -4.83
C TRP A 13 1.36 5.53 -6.12
N SER A 14 1.95 6.52 -6.80
CA SER A 14 1.45 7.03 -8.08
C SER A 14 1.39 5.92 -9.15
N TYR A 15 2.33 4.98 -9.11
CA TYR A 15 2.32 3.83 -10.00
C TYR A 15 1.26 2.79 -9.66
N LEU A 16 0.86 2.66 -8.40
CA LEU A 16 -0.22 1.74 -8.02
C LEU A 16 -1.59 2.33 -8.36
N ASP A 17 -1.77 3.63 -8.11
CA ASP A 17 -3.01 4.36 -8.36
C ASP A 17 -3.41 4.37 -9.85
N VAL A 18 -2.45 4.23 -10.79
CA VAL A 18 -2.74 4.18 -12.24
C VAL A 18 -3.11 2.77 -12.72
N THR A 19 -2.95 1.75 -11.89
CA THR A 19 -3.28 0.37 -12.29
C THR A 19 -4.79 0.12 -12.20
N PRO A 20 -5.35 -0.81 -12.99
CA PRO A 20 -6.78 -1.11 -12.93
C PRO A 20 -7.30 -1.58 -11.59
N LEU A 21 -6.44 -2.11 -10.70
CA LEU A 21 -6.80 -2.57 -9.36
C LEU A 21 -6.48 -1.55 -8.26
N GLY A 22 -5.85 -0.42 -8.61
CA GLY A 22 -5.44 0.58 -7.63
C GLY A 22 -4.53 0.01 -6.55
N ARG A 23 -4.70 0.49 -5.32
CA ARG A 23 -3.90 0.06 -4.16
C ARG A 23 -4.50 -1.13 -3.42
N GLN A 24 -5.78 -1.45 -3.69
CA GLN A 24 -6.48 -2.58 -3.07
C GLN A 24 -6.53 -2.45 -1.54
N GLU A 25 -6.67 -1.22 -1.03
CA GLU A 25 -6.73 -0.95 0.41
C GLU A 25 -8.14 -0.52 0.82
N VAL A 26 -8.58 -0.90 2.01
CA VAL A 26 -9.98 -0.66 2.48
C VAL A 26 -10.44 0.80 2.52
N TRP A 27 -9.52 1.79 2.49
CA TRP A 27 -9.89 3.20 2.41
C TRP A 27 -10.17 3.66 0.97
N GLU A 28 -9.79 2.86 -0.03
CA GLU A 28 -9.99 3.13 -1.44
C GLU A 28 -11.44 2.84 -1.83
N ASP A 29 -12.06 3.75 -2.58
CA ASP A 29 -13.40 3.57 -3.14
C ASP A 29 -13.29 2.71 -4.41
N SER A 30 -13.23 1.39 -4.24
CA SER A 30 -13.12 0.41 -5.32
C SER A 30 -14.50 -0.18 -5.71
N PRO A 31 -14.70 -0.59 -6.98
CA PRO A 31 -15.93 -1.25 -7.40
C PRO A 31 -16.24 -2.52 -6.59
N GLU A 32 -17.52 -2.90 -6.55
CA GLU A 32 -17.95 -4.11 -5.86
C GLU A 32 -17.22 -5.37 -6.39
N GLY A 33 -16.75 -6.21 -5.47
CA GLY A 33 -16.02 -7.44 -5.78
C GLY A 33 -14.52 -7.25 -6.04
N TYR A 34 -14.00 -6.01 -6.00
CA TYR A 34 -12.56 -5.79 -6.05
C TYR A 34 -11.88 -6.33 -4.78
N PRO A 35 -10.74 -7.03 -4.90
CA PRO A 35 -10.00 -7.48 -3.73
C PRO A 35 -9.48 -6.25 -2.97
N GLN A 36 -9.83 -6.15 -1.69
CA GLN A 36 -9.30 -5.14 -0.79
C GLN A 36 -8.75 -5.80 0.48
N THR A 37 -7.62 -5.28 0.95
CA THR A 37 -6.94 -5.73 2.17
C THR A 37 -6.73 -4.54 3.11
N GLN A 38 -6.43 -4.84 4.38
CA GLN A 38 -6.14 -3.79 5.35
C GLN A 38 -4.91 -2.98 4.93
N THR A 39 -4.96 -1.67 5.18
CA THR A 39 -3.94 -0.70 4.76
C THR A 39 -2.54 -1.11 5.21
N TYR A 40 -1.57 -1.07 4.29
CA TYR A 40 -0.17 -1.46 4.48
C TYR A 40 0.08 -2.93 4.87
N LYS A 41 -0.94 -3.78 5.02
CA LYS A 41 -0.76 -5.18 5.47
C LYS A 41 -0.32 -6.13 4.37
N TRP A 42 -0.32 -5.69 3.12
CA TRP A 42 0.29 -6.43 2.02
C TRP A 42 1.81 -6.18 1.91
N TRP A 43 2.37 -5.32 2.77
CA TRP A 43 3.81 -5.08 2.91
C TRP A 43 4.36 -5.86 4.10
N ASN A 44 5.66 -6.10 4.04
CA ASN A 44 6.45 -6.62 5.13
C ASN A 44 7.83 -5.96 5.15
N TRP A 45 8.59 -6.21 6.23
CA TRP A 45 10.01 -5.90 6.26
C TRP A 45 10.75 -6.65 5.16
N HIS A 46 11.86 -6.07 4.69
CA HIS A 46 12.61 -6.54 3.53
C HIS A 46 13.00 -8.03 3.60
N ASP A 47 13.30 -8.52 4.80
CA ASP A 47 13.76 -9.87 5.11
C ASP A 47 12.62 -10.87 5.43
N ASN A 48 11.36 -10.43 5.43
CA ASN A 48 10.22 -11.23 5.86
C ASN A 48 9.25 -11.61 4.71
N TYR A 49 9.71 -11.58 3.46
CA TYR A 49 8.90 -11.99 2.29
C TYR A 49 9.06 -13.47 1.93
N GLU A 50 8.80 -14.36 2.90
CA GLU A 50 8.68 -15.79 2.63
C GLU A 50 7.34 -16.10 1.93
N ALA A 51 7.36 -17.05 0.99
CA ALA A 51 6.18 -17.36 0.19
C ALA A 51 5.03 -17.88 1.06
N GLY A 52 3.89 -17.16 1.06
CA GLY A 52 2.70 -17.51 1.83
C GLY A 52 2.80 -17.19 3.33
N ALA A 53 3.85 -16.51 3.78
CA ALA A 53 3.95 -16.05 5.15
C ALA A 53 2.94 -14.92 5.43
N ALA A 54 2.42 -14.90 6.65
CA ALA A 54 1.68 -13.76 7.15
C ALA A 54 2.63 -12.56 7.32
N PRO A 55 2.11 -11.32 7.32
CA PRO A 55 2.92 -10.14 7.62
C PRO A 55 3.57 -10.27 8.99
N ASP A 56 4.79 -9.73 9.13
CA ASP A 56 5.50 -9.74 10.40
C ASP A 56 4.69 -9.02 11.48
N GLN A 57 4.62 -9.61 12.67
CA GLN A 57 3.80 -9.09 13.77
C GLN A 57 4.17 -7.66 14.16
N ARG A 58 5.46 -7.31 14.12
CA ARG A 58 5.90 -5.95 14.43
C ARG A 58 5.54 -4.98 13.32
N TRP A 59 5.56 -5.41 12.06
CA TRP A 59 5.04 -4.59 10.96
C TRP A 59 3.54 -4.30 11.14
N VAL A 60 2.77 -5.32 11.52
CA VAL A 60 1.33 -5.17 11.80
C VAL A 60 1.11 -4.13 12.91
N GLU A 61 1.82 -4.23 14.03
CA GLU A 61 1.69 -3.27 15.14
C GLU A 61 2.04 -1.83 14.74
N VAL A 62 3.12 -1.64 13.98
CA VAL A 62 3.54 -0.30 13.52
C VAL A 62 2.52 0.31 12.56
N SER A 63 2.00 -0.49 11.63
CA SER A 63 1.00 -0.02 10.66
C SER A 63 -0.35 0.29 11.33
N ASP A 64 -0.78 -0.52 12.32
CA ASP A 64 -2.00 -0.24 13.10
C ASP A 64 -1.87 1.05 13.92
N ALA A 65 -0.73 1.25 14.58
CA ALA A 65 -0.46 2.46 15.33
C ALA A 65 -0.44 3.70 14.43
N GLY A 66 0.15 3.58 13.23
CA GLY A 66 0.16 4.63 12.22
C GLY A 66 -1.24 4.99 11.73
N GLU A 67 -2.06 3.99 11.39
CA GLU A 67 -3.44 4.18 10.97
C GLU A 67 -4.29 4.83 12.07
N ALA A 68 -4.19 4.34 13.31
CA ALA A 68 -4.89 4.91 14.45
C ALA A 68 -4.50 6.38 14.70
N ALA A 69 -3.19 6.69 14.63
CA ALA A 69 -2.70 8.05 14.80
C ALA A 69 -3.18 8.99 13.67
N PHE A 70 -3.26 8.50 12.43
CA PHE A 70 -3.79 9.25 11.31
C PHE A 70 -5.28 9.56 11.49
N ARG A 71 -6.09 8.54 11.79
CA ARG A 71 -7.55 8.69 11.98
C ARG A 71 -7.89 9.60 13.17
N ASN A 72 -7.13 9.53 14.26
CA ASN A 72 -7.31 10.42 15.42
C ASN A 72 -7.00 11.89 15.11
N LYS A 73 -6.11 12.18 14.15
CA LYS A 73 -5.84 13.56 13.70
C LYS A 73 -6.91 14.12 12.77
N SER A 74 -7.76 13.26 12.23
CA SER A 74 -8.86 13.62 11.32
C SER A 74 -10.19 13.85 12.05
N ALA A 75 -10.22 13.69 13.37
CA ALA A 75 -11.39 13.85 14.24
C ALA A 75 -11.46 15.23 14.91
#